data_AF-A0A6A4IMW8-F1
#
_entry.id   AF-A0A6A4IMW8-F1
#
_cell.length_a   1.000
_cell.length_b   1.000
_cell.length_c   1.000
_cell.angle_alpha   90.00
_cell.angle_beta   90.00
_cell.angle_gamma   90.00
#
_symmetry.space_group_name_H-M   'P 1'
#
loop_
_entity.id
_entity.type
_entity.pdbx_description
1 polymer ?
#
loop_
_entity_poly.entity_id
_entity_poly.type
_entity_poly.pdbx_seq_one_letter_code
_entity_poly.pdbx_strand_id
1 'polypeptide(L)' 'MFLTNVLLKKKPKSKHIMVLMESLVSGHQFNKIRERAADKLEMIFFDPYIQKESVYQEKKKIKSMKY' A
#
# COMPACT_ATOMS: atom_id res chain seq x y z
N MET A 1 -35.31 0.00 5.26
CA MET A 1 -35.03 -1.27 4.57
C MET A 1 -34.14 -2.14 5.47
N PHE A 2 -34.71 -3.17 6.11
CA PHE A 2 -33.99 -4.02 7.06
C PHE A 2 -33.29 -5.20 6.35
N LEU A 3 -33.90 -5.71 5.27
CA LEU A 3 -33.38 -6.84 4.49
C LEU A 3 -32.07 -6.54 3.76
N THR A 4 -31.83 -5.29 3.35
CA THR A 4 -30.62 -4.91 2.60
C THR A 4 -29.37 -4.93 3.46
N ASN A 5 -29.46 -4.56 4.75
CA ASN A 5 -28.29 -4.53 5.64
C ASN A 5 -27.84 -5.91 6.14
N VAL A 6 -28.75 -6.89 6.16
CA VAL A 6 -28.45 -8.27 6.62
C VAL A 6 -27.90 -9.12 5.48
N LEU A 7 -28.50 -9.04 4.28
CA LEU A 7 -28.11 -9.87 3.13
C LEU A 7 -26.98 -9.26 2.29
N LEU A 8 -26.90 -7.92 2.19
CA LEU A 8 -25.86 -7.21 1.42
C LEU A 8 -24.80 -6.59 2.32
N LYS A 9 -24.60 -7.12 3.54
CA LYS A 9 -23.58 -6.63 4.46
C LYS A 9 -22.21 -6.75 3.78
N LYS A 10 -21.65 -5.60 3.37
CA LYS A 10 -20.32 -5.57 2.75
C LYS A 10 -19.34 -6.21 3.71
N LYS A 11 -18.59 -7.20 3.20
CA LYS A 11 -17.51 -7.85 3.97
C LYS A 11 -16.62 -6.76 4.58
N PRO A 12 -16.25 -6.88 5.87
CA PRO A 12 -15.43 -5.86 6.52
C PRO A 12 -14.16 -5.65 5.71
N LYS A 13 -13.84 -4.38 5.44
CA LYS A 13 -12.63 -4.01 4.70
C LYS A 13 -11.41 -4.42 5.55
N SER A 14 -10.36 -4.92 4.90
CA SER A 14 -9.14 -5.26 5.62
C SER A 14 -8.50 -4.04 6.27
N LYS A 15 -7.92 -4.24 7.47
CA LYS A 15 -7.15 -3.21 8.18
C LYS A 15 -5.86 -2.84 7.43
N HIS A 16 -5.21 -3.82 6.79
CA HIS A 16 -3.94 -3.63 6.10
C HIS A 16 -4.09 -3.76 4.57
N ILE A 17 -3.23 -3.04 3.85
CA ILE A 17 -3.12 -3.07 2.40
C ILE A 17 -1.65 -3.20 2.00
N MET A 18 -1.41 -3.94 0.91
CA MET A 18 -0.11 -4.03 0.28
C MET A 18 -0.03 -2.97 -0.82
N VAL A 19 1.02 -2.16 -0.74
CA VAL A 19 1.30 -1.05 -1.64
C VAL A 19 2.63 -1.27 -2.34
N LEU A 20 2.71 -0.75 -3.55
CA LEU A 20 3.92 -0.70 -4.34
C LEU A 20 4.62 0.64 -4.06
N MET A 21 5.82 0.55 -3.51
CA MET A 21 6.74 1.66 -3.35
C MET A 21 7.58 1.78 -4.62
N GLU A 22 7.86 3.01 -5.05
CA GLU A 22 8.69 3.30 -6.21
C GLU A 22 9.74 4.37 -5.83
N SER A 23 10.99 4.14 -6.24
CA SER A 23 12.07 5.12 -6.15
C SER A 23 11.77 6.29 -7.08
N LEU A 24 11.88 7.51 -6.56
CA LEU A 24 11.71 8.72 -7.36
C LEU A 24 12.80 8.90 -8.43
N VAL A 25 13.95 8.24 -8.28
CA VAL A 25 15.12 8.51 -9.11
C VAL A 25 15.31 7.43 -10.18
N SER A 26 15.31 6.15 -9.79
CA SER A 26 15.58 5.05 -10.72
C SER A 26 14.33 4.32 -11.22
N GLY A 27 13.19 4.48 -10.53
CA GLY A 27 12.00 3.67 -10.76
C GLY A 27 12.12 2.23 -10.23
N HIS A 28 13.10 1.92 -9.37
CA HIS A 28 13.10 0.66 -8.62
C HIS A 28 11.82 0.51 -7.79
N GLN A 29 11.23 -0.68 -7.76
CA GLN A 29 9.95 -0.94 -7.11
C GLN A 29 10.04 -2.09 -6.12
N PHE A 30 9.38 -1.93 -4.97
CA PHE A 30 9.20 -3.01 -4.01
C PHE A 30 7.84 -2.92 -3.30
N ASN A 31 7.45 -4.00 -2.63
CA ASN A 31 6.15 -4.08 -1.96
C ASN A 31 6.31 -3.82 -0.46
N LYS A 32 5.38 -3.03 0.10
CA LYS A 32 5.29 -2.79 1.54
C LYS A 32 3.85 -2.91 2.04
N ILE A 33 3.69 -3.28 3.30
CA ILE A 33 2.38 -3.33 3.96
C ILE A 33 2.20 -2.06 4.77
N ARG A 34 1.03 -1.43 4.65
CA ARG A 34 0.63 -0.30 5.49
C ARG A 34 -0.79 -0.46 6.03
N GLU A 35 -1.12 0.33 7.05
CA GLU A 35 -2.50 0.46 7.51
C GLU A 35 -3.35 1.26 6.51
N ARG A 36 -4.61 0.85 6.33
CA ARG A 36 -5.54 1.48 5.38
C ARG A 36 -5.92 2.90 5.80
N ALA A 37 -5.97 3.17 7.10
CA ALA A 37 -6.33 4.47 7.64
C ALA A 37 -5.16 5.47 7.66
N ALA A 38 -3.93 5.00 7.41
CA ALA A 38 -2.74 5.85 7.39
C ALA A 38 -2.62 6.61 6.05
N ASP A 39 -1.88 7.71 6.10
CA ASP A 39 -1.51 8.51 4.94
C ASP A 39 -0.58 7.74 3.98
N LYS A 40 -0.33 8.35 2.81
CA LYS A 40 0.59 7.79 1.81
C LYS A 40 1.99 7.68 2.42
N LEU A 41 2.63 6.55 2.15
CA LEU A 41 3.93 6.26 2.72
C LEU A 41 5.05 6.91 1.88
N GLU A 42 5.94 7.63 2.55
CA GLU A 42 7.22 8.10 2.00
C GLU A 42 8.34 7.59 2.90
N MET A 43 9.40 7.05 2.31
CA MET A 43 10.53 6.55 3.08
C MET A 43 11.84 6.65 2.31
N ILE A 44 12.93 6.77 3.05
CA ILE A 44 14.27 6.65 2.48
C ILE A 44 14.64 5.16 2.48
N PHE A 45 15.06 4.65 1.32
CA PHE A 45 15.50 3.28 1.17
C PHE A 45 16.67 3.20 0.19
N PHE A 46 17.49 2.17 0.34
CA PHE A 46 18.60 1.94 -0.58
C PHE A 46 18.09 1.58 -1.97
N ASP A 47 18.59 2.29 -2.99
CA ASP A 47 18.30 2.02 -4.39
C ASP A 47 19.42 1.18 -5.00
N PRO A 48 19.16 -0.07 -5.41
CA PRO A 48 20.16 -0.93 -6.01
C PRO A 48 20.72 -0.40 -7.34
N TYR A 49 19.95 0.37 -8.10
CA TYR A 49 20.39 0.86 -9.41
C TYR A 49 21.36 2.03 -9.29
N ILE A 50 21.17 2.88 -8.28
CA ILE A 50 22.03 4.06 -8.03
C ILE A 50 23.11 3.74 -7.00
N GLN A 51 22.95 2.63 -6.26
CA GLN A 51 23.77 2.23 -5.12
C GLN A 51 23.87 3.32 -4.04
N LYS A 52 22.78 4.07 -3.87
CA LYS A 52 22.65 5.14 -2.88
C LYS A 52 21.26 5.10 -2.26
N GLU A 53 21.11 5.76 -1.12
CA GLU A 53 19.79 5.98 -0.54
C GLU A 53 18.99 6.95 -1.41
N SER A 54 17.74 6.60 -1.65
CA SER A 54 16.79 7.43 -2.40
C SER A 54 15.45 7.47 -1.69
N VAL A 55 14.64 8.45 -2.05
CA VAL A 55 13.29 8.60 -1.54
C VAL A 55 12.35 7.72 -2.36
N TYR A 56 11.59 6.89 -1.65
CA TYR A 56 10.55 6.04 -2.20
C TYR A 56 9.18 6.58 -1.81
N GLN A 57 8.28 6.63 -2.79
CA GLN A 57 6.90 7.03 -2.61
C GLN A 57 5.93 5.89 -2.96
N GLU A 58 4.78 5.89 -2.29
CA GLU A 58 3.68 4.99 -2.63
C GLU A 58 3.10 5.34 -4.01
N LYS A 59 3.26 4.44 -4.99
CA LYS A 59 2.72 4.61 -6.34
C LYS A 59 1.27 4.12 -6.44
N LYS A 60 1.05 2.87 -6.03
CA LYS A 60 -0.26 2.21 -6.18
C LYS A 60 -0.51 1.16 -5.11
N LYS A 61 -1.78 0.97 -4.79
CA LYS A 61 -2.24 -0.17 -4.02
C LYS A 61 -2.28 -1.42 -4.92
N ILE A 62 -1.70 -2.52 -4.45
CA ILE A 62 -1.74 -3.82 -5.14
C ILE A 62 -2.95 -4.62 -4.66
N LYS A 63 -2.97 -4.97 -3.37
CA LYS A 63 -4.01 -5.86 -2.81
C LYS A 63 -4.40 -5.51 -1.39
N SER A 64 -5.60 -5.92 -1.02
CA SER A 64 -6.09 -5.84 0.36
C SER A 64 -5.68 -7.12 1.08
N MET A 65 -4.96 -7.01 2.19
CA MET A 65 -4.44 -8.17 2.91
C MET A 65 -5.44 -8.62 3.98
N LYS A 66 -5.79 -9.90 4.02
CA LYS A 66 -6.62 -10.49 5.07
C LYS A 66 -5.71 -11.37 5.93
N TYR A 67 -5.39 -10.90 7.12
CA TYR A 67 -4.84 -11.70 8.20
C TYR A 67 -5.66 -11.39 9.43
#